data_AF-A0A354V4B8-F1
#
_entry.id   AF-A0A354V4B8-F1
#
_cell.length_a   1.000
_cell.length_b   1.000
_cell.length_c   1.000
_cell.angle_alpha   90.00
_cell.angle_beta   90.00
_cell.angle_gamma   90.00
#
_symmetry.space_group_name_H-M   'P 1'
#
loop_
_entity.id
_entity.type
_entity.pdbx_description
1 polymer ?
#
loop_
_entity_poly.entity_id
_entity_poly.type
_entity_poly.pdbx_seq_one_letter_code
_entity_poly.pdbx_strand_id
1 'polypeptide(L)'
;MIIAIDGTAAAGKSTLARRIAAHYGLPHLDTGSIYRGVARDVVKAGHALTDVEAAAEAARKLDASTLADPELRHKGAGEAASVVAAYPEVRAAL
;
A
#
# COMPACT_ATOMS: atom_id res chain seq x y z
N MET A 1 -7.28 -9.82 18.03
CA MET A 1 -5.81 -9.77 18.14
C MET A 1 -5.28 -9.04 16.91
N ILE A 2 -4.42 -8.05 17.08
CA ILE A 2 -3.76 -7.31 15.98
C ILE A 2 -2.26 -7.56 16.11
N ILE A 3 -1.60 -7.95 15.01
CA ILE A 3 -0.16 -8.20 14.95
C ILE A 3 0.44 -7.25 13.90
N ALA A 4 1.22 -6.27 14.33
CA ALA A 4 2.01 -5.40 13.45
C ALA A 4 3.41 -5.99 13.25
N ILE A 5 3.93 -5.95 12.01
CA ILE A 5 5.26 -6.48 11.66
C ILE A 5 6.05 -5.42 10.89
N ASP A 6 6.96 -4.74 11.59
CA ASP A 6 7.78 -3.66 11.05
C ASP A 6 9.24 -4.09 10.83
N GLY A 7 9.95 -3.36 9.95
CA GLY A 7 11.36 -3.58 9.64
C GLY A 7 11.76 -3.06 8.25
N THR A 8 13.00 -3.30 7.82
CA THR A 8 13.53 -2.76 6.55
C THR A 8 12.96 -3.48 5.31
N ALA A 9 13.00 -2.80 4.15
CA ALA A 9 12.60 -3.39 2.88
C ALA A 9 13.37 -4.71 2.63
N ALA A 10 12.71 -5.69 2.00
CA ALA A 10 13.27 -7.02 1.72
C ALA A 10 13.66 -7.91 2.92
N ALA A 11 13.37 -7.53 4.17
CA ALA A 11 13.62 -8.38 5.36
C ALA A 11 12.69 -9.62 5.50
N GLY A 12 11.90 -9.95 4.47
CA GLY A 12 10.99 -11.12 4.50
C GLY A 12 9.68 -10.93 5.28
N LYS A 13 9.36 -9.70 5.71
CA LYS A 13 8.20 -9.39 6.57
C LYS A 13 6.87 -9.88 6.03
N SER A 14 6.57 -9.67 4.75
CA SER A 14 5.31 -10.12 4.14
C SER A 14 5.19 -11.64 4.14
N THR A 15 6.31 -12.36 3.97
CA THR A 15 6.33 -13.83 4.01
C THR A 15 6.06 -14.33 5.43
N LEU A 16 6.69 -13.71 6.44
CA LEU A 16 6.45 -14.04 7.85
C LEU A 16 5.02 -13.71 8.28
N ALA A 17 4.52 -12.54 7.90
CA ALA A 17 3.15 -12.09 8.19
C ALA A 17 2.10 -13.07 7.66
N ARG A 18 2.25 -13.56 6.42
CA ARG A 18 1.36 -14.58 5.84
C ARG A 18 1.37 -15.88 6.63
N ARG A 19 2.54 -16.34 7.08
CA ARG A 19 2.67 -17.57 7.87
C ARG A 19 2.04 -17.43 9.25
N ILE A 20 2.25 -16.30 9.93
CA ILE A 20 1.63 -16.00 11.22
C ILE A 20 0.11 -15.92 11.08
N ALA A 21 -0.38 -15.21 10.04
CA ALA A 21 -1.79 -15.11 9.73
C ALA A 21 -2.43 -16.50 9.54
N ALA A 22 -1.80 -17.36 8.72
CA ALA A 22 -2.26 -18.73 8.52
C ALA A 22 -2.24 -19.57 9.81
N HIS A 23 -1.19 -19.45 10.63
CA HIS A 23 -1.06 -20.20 11.88
C HIS A 23 -2.16 -19.86 12.89
N TYR A 24 -2.53 -18.58 12.98
CA TYR A 24 -3.55 -18.09 13.91
C TYR A 24 -4.96 -17.94 13.29
N GLY A 25 -5.14 -18.29 12.02
CA GLY A 25 -6.41 -18.08 11.30
C GLY A 25 -6.82 -16.60 11.17
N LEU A 26 -5.85 -15.68 11.12
CA LEU A 26 -6.09 -14.24 11.00
C LEU A 26 -6.07 -13.79 9.54
N PRO A 27 -6.83 -12.73 9.18
CA PRO A 27 -6.66 -12.07 7.89
C PRO A 27 -5.28 -11.38 7.79
N HIS A 28 -4.70 -11.34 6.59
CA HIS A 28 -3.45 -10.66 6.30
C HIS A 28 -3.71 -9.39 5.50
N LEU A 29 -3.33 -8.24 6.05
CA LEU A 29 -3.42 -6.94 5.38
C LEU A 29 -2.01 -6.49 4.92
N ASP A 30 -1.79 -6.39 3.62
CA ASP A 30 -0.56 -5.83 3.04
C ASP A 30 -0.73 -4.34 2.75
N THR A 31 -0.52 -3.51 3.78
CA THR A 31 -0.59 -2.05 3.68
C THR A 31 0.35 -1.49 2.63
N GLY A 32 1.48 -2.16 2.36
CA GLY A 32 2.40 -1.75 1.32
C GLY A 32 1.77 -1.82 -0.08
N SER A 33 0.96 -2.85 -0.35
CA SER A 33 0.29 -2.97 -1.65
C SER A 33 -0.81 -1.92 -1.81
N ILE A 34 -1.50 -1.55 -0.73
CA ILE A 34 -2.50 -0.48 -0.71
C ILE A 34 -1.89 0.85 -1.14
N TYR A 35 -0.84 1.33 -0.46
CA TYR A 35 -0.22 2.62 -0.80
C TYR A 35 0.45 2.61 -2.18
N ARG A 36 0.95 1.45 -2.65
CA ARG A 36 1.45 1.31 -4.03
C ARG A 36 0.32 1.41 -5.05
N GLY A 37 -0.85 0.85 -4.77
CA GLY A 37 -2.05 1.01 -5.59
C GLY A 37 -2.49 2.46 -5.69
N VAL A 38 -2.53 3.18 -4.56
CA VAL A 38 -2.84 4.62 -4.53
C VAL A 38 -1.84 5.41 -5.38
N ALA A 39 -0.54 5.22 -5.16
CA ALA A 39 0.49 5.93 -5.92
C ALA A 39 0.41 5.63 -7.43
N ARG A 40 0.13 4.38 -7.81
CA ARG A 40 -0.10 3.99 -9.21
C ARG A 40 -1.28 4.76 -9.80
N ASP A 41 -2.39 4.84 -9.08
CA ASP A 41 -3.63 5.45 -9.60
C ASP A 41 -3.51 6.98 -9.73
N VAL A 42 -2.77 7.63 -8.82
CA VAL A 42 -2.38 9.05 -8.94
C VAL A 42 -1.58 9.29 -10.23
N VAL A 43 -0.54 8.49 -10.46
CA VAL A 43 0.32 8.63 -11.64
C VAL A 43 -0.44 8.30 -12.93
N LYS A 44 -1.29 7.26 -12.92
CA LYS A 44 -2.13 6.89 -14.08
C LYS A 44 -3.14 7.99 -14.42
N ALA A 45 -3.61 8.74 -13.44
CA ALA A 45 -4.48 9.90 -13.63
C ALA A 45 -3.73 11.17 -14.07
N GLY A 46 -2.40 11.13 -14.20
CA GLY A 46 -1.56 12.26 -14.63
C GLY A 46 -1.26 13.28 -13.53
N HIS A 47 -1.55 12.95 -12.27
CA HIS A 47 -1.27 13.82 -11.13
C HIS A 47 0.13 13.55 -10.54
N ALA A 48 0.69 14.58 -9.89
CA ALA A 48 1.90 14.42 -9.11
C ALA A 48 1.60 13.68 -7.80
N LEU A 49 2.54 12.86 -7.31
CA LEU A 49 2.40 12.18 -6.01
C LEU A 49 2.30 13.14 -4.83
N THR A 50 2.74 14.39 -5.01
CA THR A 50 2.66 15.47 -4.03
C THR A 50 1.32 16.20 -4.03
N ASP A 51 0.43 15.88 -4.96
CA ASP A 51 -0.95 16.38 -4.99
C ASP A 51 -1.78 15.58 -3.97
N VAL A 52 -1.91 16.14 -2.77
CA VAL A 52 -2.56 15.49 -1.62
C VAL A 52 -4.04 15.22 -1.90
N GLU A 53 -4.73 16.13 -2.60
CA GLU A 53 -6.14 15.95 -2.92
C GLU A 53 -6.34 14.82 -3.93
N ALA A 54 -5.52 14.78 -4.99
CA ALA A 54 -5.54 13.69 -5.96
C ALA A 54 -5.17 12.34 -5.32
N ALA A 55 -4.19 12.32 -4.42
CA ALA A 55 -3.80 11.12 -3.68
C ALA A 55 -4.91 10.61 -2.74
N ALA A 56 -5.58 11.51 -2.02
CA ALA A 56 -6.71 11.15 -1.17
C ALA A 56 -7.91 10.66 -2.00
N GLU A 57 -8.15 11.25 -3.17
CA GLU A 57 -9.20 10.80 -4.09
C GLU A 57 -8.90 9.44 -4.69
N ALA A 58 -7.65 9.19 -5.09
CA ALA A 58 -7.20 7.88 -5.54
C ALA A 58 -7.34 6.82 -4.43
N ALA A 59 -7.05 7.18 -3.17
CA ALA A 59 -7.28 6.30 -2.02
C ALA A 59 -8.76 5.93 -1.83
N ARG A 60 -9.67 6.91 -1.91
CA ARG A 60 -11.12 6.66 -1.81
C ARG A 60 -11.66 5.75 -2.92
N LYS A 61 -11.07 5.83 -4.11
CA LYS A 61 -11.46 5.07 -5.31
C LYS A 61 -10.66 3.78 -5.51
N LEU A 62 -9.82 3.42 -4.55
CA LEU A 62 -8.90 2.31 -4.70
C LEU A 62 -9.66 0.99 -4.89
N ASP A 63 -9.45 0.34 -6.04
CA ASP A 63 -10.00 -0.97 -6.32
C ASP A 63 -9.09 -2.06 -5.73
N ALA A 64 -9.57 -2.73 -4.68
CA ALA A 64 -8.86 -3.81 -4.01
C ALA A 64 -8.47 -4.97 -4.93
N SER A 65 -9.23 -5.22 -6.02
CA SER A 65 -8.92 -6.28 -6.98
C SER A 65 -7.61 -6.01 -7.74
N THR A 66 -7.23 -4.74 -7.87
CA THR A 66 -6.02 -4.31 -8.58
C THR A 66 -4.76 -4.38 -7.71
N LEU A 67 -4.87 -4.72 -6.43
CA LEU A 67 -3.74 -4.79 -5.49
C LEU A 67 -2.89 -6.05 -5.66
N ALA A 68 -3.39 -7.05 -6.39
CA ALA A 68 -2.64 -8.24 -6.75
C ALA A 68 -1.67 -8.02 -7.92
N ASP A 69 -1.79 -6.88 -8.62
CA ASP A 69 -1.03 -6.54 -9.82
C ASP A 69 0.50 -6.63 -9.59
N PRO A 70 1.24 -7.49 -10.34
CA PRO A 70 2.69 -7.59 -10.25
C PRO A 70 3.42 -6.28 -10.46
N GLU A 71 2.86 -5.34 -11.24
CA GLU A 71 3.46 -4.02 -11.49
C GLU A 71 3.63 -3.23 -10.19
N LEU A 72 2.80 -3.47 -9.16
CA LEU A 72 2.96 -2.85 -7.84
C LEU A 72 4.25 -3.30 -7.11
N ARG A 73 5.09 -4.15 -7.70
CA ARG A 73 6.36 -4.60 -7.10
C ARG A 73 7.59 -4.10 -7.86
N HIS A 74 7.42 -3.23 -8.87
CA HIS A 74 8.55 -2.70 -9.61
C HIS A 74 9.44 -1.79 -8.74
N LYS A 75 10.69 -1.60 -9.20
CA LYS A 75 11.65 -0.68 -8.58
C LYS A 75 11.08 0.75 -8.67
N GLY A 76 10.89 1.43 -7.54
CA GLY A 76 10.28 2.77 -7.46
C GLY A 76 8.84 2.80 -6.92
N ALA A 77 8.08 1.70 -7.01
CA ALA A 77 6.72 1.67 -6.45
C ALA A 77 6.71 1.89 -4.93
N GLY A 78 7.71 1.35 -4.22
CA GLY A 78 7.87 1.56 -2.77
C GLY A 78 8.18 3.01 -2.39
N GLU A 79 8.99 3.71 -3.18
CA GLU A 79 9.30 5.13 -2.96
C GLU A 79 8.06 5.99 -3.20
N ALA A 80 7.34 5.74 -4.31
CA ALA A 80 6.09 6.43 -4.63
C ALA A 80 5.02 6.22 -3.56
N ALA A 81 4.88 4.98 -3.06
CA ALA A 81 4.00 4.66 -1.94
C ALA A 81 4.40 5.39 -0.66
N SER A 82 5.70 5.53 -0.38
CA SER A 82 6.18 6.24 0.80
C SER A 82 5.80 7.72 0.78
N VAL A 83 5.76 8.34 -0.40
CA VAL A 83 5.31 9.74 -0.55
C VAL A 83 3.84 9.86 -0.15
N VAL A 84 2.95 9.07 -0.78
CA VAL A 84 1.50 9.20 -0.52
C VAL A 84 1.11 8.73 0.89
N ALA A 85 1.80 7.73 1.45
CA ALA A 85 1.52 7.22 2.80
C ALA A 85 1.83 8.24 3.91
N ALA A 86 2.69 9.23 3.64
CA ALA A 86 3.03 10.28 4.59
C ALA A 86 1.84 11.21 4.87
N TYR A 87 0.90 11.36 3.92
CA TYR A 87 -0.24 12.26 4.04
C TYR A 87 -1.36 11.67 4.93
N PRO A 88 -1.76 12.36 6.02
CA PRO A 88 -2.88 11.93 6.86
C PRO A 88 -4.19 11.74 6.11
N GLU A 89 -4.45 12.57 5.09
CA GLU A 89 -5.66 12.57 4.26
C GLU A 89 -5.78 11.28 3.45
N VAL A 90 -4.66 10.78 2.94
CA VAL A 90 -4.60 9.50 2.23
C VAL A 90 -4.89 8.36 3.20
N ARG A 91 -4.33 8.39 4.41
CA ARG A 91 -4.56 7.35 5.42
C ARG A 91 -6.00 7.33 5.93
N ALA A 92 -6.64 8.49 6.03
CA ALA A 92 -8.04 8.62 6.47
C ALA A 92 -9.05 8.22 5.39
N ALA A 93 -8.63 8.15 4.13
CA ALA A 93 -9.46 7.81 2.97
C ALA A 93 -9.53 6.30 2.65
N LEU A 94 -8.73 5.47 3.34
CA LEU A 94 -8.65 4.01 3.19
C LEU A 94 -9.51 3.30 4.23
#